data_AF-A0A5N3W9S9-F1
#
_entry.id   AF-A0A5N3W9S9-F1
#
_cell.length_a   1.000
_cell.length_b   1.000
_cell.length_c   1.000
_cell.angle_alpha   90.00
_cell.angle_beta   90.00
_cell.angle_gamma   90.00
#
_symmetry.space_group_name_H-M   'P 1'
#
loop_
_entity.id
_entity.type
_entity.pdbx_description
1 polymer ?
#
loop_
_entity_poly.entity_id
_entity_poly.type
_entity_poly.pdbx_seq_one_letter_code
_entity_poly.pdbx_strand_id
1 'polypeptide(L)'
;MHRRSRGVSIGLLLLLSQIFQVGINNVPPVTLATLALNIWLFLNPLKPLLSSCLSVEKCYQQKDWQRLLLSPLHHADDWHLYFNMASMLWKGIHLERRLGSRWFAYVIVTFSLLTGVVYLFLEFALAEFLNEPDFKRNCAVGFSGVLFALKVLNNHCCPGGFVNVLGFPVSNRFACWVELLAIHFISPGPSLMLISHPGRPVQLTAVPHWSLPFPMCPGTALGG
;
A
#
# COMPACT_ATOMS: atom_id res chain seq x y z
N MET A 1 -22.06 -0.25 -13.08
CA MET A 1 -21.12 0.57 -13.88
C MET A 1 -21.02 1.94 -13.22
N HIS A 2 -19.97 2.21 -12.44
CA HIS A 2 -19.78 3.53 -11.85
C HIS A 2 -19.21 4.45 -12.92
N ARG A 3 -20.00 5.45 -13.31
CA ARG A 3 -19.66 6.49 -14.28
C ARG A 3 -18.46 7.26 -13.72
N ARG A 4 -17.26 6.93 -14.18
CA ARG A 4 -16.00 7.64 -13.85
C ARG A 4 -16.23 9.10 -14.24
N SER A 5 -16.44 9.96 -13.25
CA SER A 5 -16.63 11.39 -13.48
C SER A 5 -15.45 11.88 -14.31
N ARG A 6 -15.73 12.45 -15.48
CA ARG A 6 -14.78 13.18 -16.34
C ARG A 6 -14.36 14.51 -15.68
N GLY A 7 -14.12 14.49 -14.37
CA GLY A 7 -13.43 15.55 -13.66
C GLY A 7 -11.92 15.35 -13.84
N VAL A 8 -11.19 16.46 -13.89
CA VAL A 8 -9.73 16.44 -13.80
C VAL A 8 -9.32 15.63 -12.57
N SER A 9 -8.56 14.55 -12.74
CA SER A 9 -8.12 13.70 -11.62
C SER A 9 -7.06 14.44 -10.79
N ILE A 10 -7.52 15.19 -9.79
CA ILE A 10 -6.67 16.04 -8.95
C ILE A 10 -5.56 15.21 -8.29
N GLY A 11 -5.87 14.00 -7.81
CA GLY A 11 -4.86 13.12 -7.21
C GLY A 11 -3.74 12.75 -8.19
N LEU A 12 -4.08 12.50 -9.45
CA LEU A 12 -3.08 12.20 -10.50
C LEU A 12 -2.23 13.44 -10.84
N LEU A 13 -2.83 14.63 -10.90
CA LEU A 13 -2.08 15.86 -11.12
C LEU A 13 -1.10 16.16 -9.98
N LEU A 14 -1.52 15.96 -8.73
CA LEU A 14 -0.66 16.12 -7.57
C LEU A 14 0.50 15.10 -7.59
N LEU A 15 0.23 13.85 -7.98
CA LEU A 15 1.27 12.84 -8.12
C LEU A 15 2.31 13.23 -9.18
N LEU A 16 1.85 13.68 -10.35
CA LEU A 16 2.74 14.14 -11.40
C LEU A 16 3.58 15.33 -10.94
N SER A 17 2.96 16.32 -10.27
CA SER A 17 3.65 17.46 -9.67
C SER A 17 4.77 17.01 -8.71
N GLN A 18 4.51 16.04 -7.84
CA GLN A 18 5.53 15.50 -6.94
C GLN A 18 6.68 14.80 -7.68
N ILE A 19 6.38 14.01 -8.71
CA ILE A 19 7.42 13.35 -9.54
C ILE A 19 8.28 14.40 -10.24
N PHE A 20 7.67 15.48 -10.75
CA PHE A 20 8.40 16.59 -11.36
C PHE A 20 9.27 17.34 -10.35
N GLN A 21 8.77 17.60 -9.14
CA GLN A 21 9.52 18.25 -8.06
C GLN A 21 10.74 17.43 -7.61
N VAL A 22 10.59 16.11 -7.50
CA VAL A 22 11.72 15.21 -7.20
C VAL A 22 12.70 15.13 -8.39
N GLY A 23 12.17 15.20 -9.61
CA GLY A 23 12.91 15.05 -10.85
C GLY A 23 13.07 13.58 -11.24
N ILE A 24 12.67 13.23 -12.47
CA ILE A 24 12.66 11.84 -12.97
C ILE A 24 14.05 11.20 -12.89
N ASN A 25 15.12 11.96 -13.14
CA ASN A 25 16.51 11.48 -13.08
C ASN A 25 16.96 11.12 -11.66
N ASN A 26 16.29 11.64 -10.63
CA ASN A 26 16.60 11.32 -9.24
C ASN A 26 15.87 10.06 -8.75
N VAL A 27 14.84 9.60 -9.48
CA VAL A 27 14.06 8.42 -9.10
C VAL A 27 14.75 7.15 -9.60
N PRO A 28 15.11 6.21 -8.71
CA PRO A 28 15.68 4.94 -9.11
C PRO A 28 14.76 4.13 -10.05
N PRO A 29 15.32 3.26 -10.91
CA PRO A 29 14.59 2.68 -12.04
C PRO A 29 13.43 1.77 -11.62
N VAL A 30 13.56 0.97 -10.56
CA VAL A 30 12.49 0.04 -10.15
C VAL A 30 11.35 0.79 -9.49
N THR A 31 11.66 1.82 -8.70
CA THR A 31 10.69 2.74 -8.13
C THR A 31 9.91 3.44 -9.23
N LEU A 32 10.62 4.01 -10.22
CA LEU A 32 9.98 4.68 -11.36
C LEU A 32 9.10 3.71 -12.17
N ALA A 33 9.60 2.50 -12.46
CA ALA A 33 8.84 1.47 -13.16
C ALA A 33 7.58 1.06 -12.39
N THR A 34 7.69 0.92 -11.06
CA THR A 34 6.54 0.59 -10.19
C THR A 34 5.50 1.70 -10.22
N LEU A 35 5.91 2.98 -10.12
CA LEU A 35 5.01 4.13 -10.23
C LEU A 35 4.31 4.15 -11.59
N ALA A 36 5.09 4.02 -12.67
CA ALA A 36 4.57 4.04 -14.03
C ALA A 36 3.56 2.90 -14.27
N LEU A 37 3.86 1.68 -13.81
CA LEU A 37 2.97 0.53 -13.94
C LEU A 37 1.64 0.74 -13.22
N ASN A 38 1.66 1.24 -11.98
CA ASN A 38 0.45 1.52 -11.21
C ASN A 38 -0.40 2.64 -11.82
N ILE A 39 0.24 3.72 -12.29
CA ILE A 39 -0.45 4.81 -12.99
C ILE A 39 -1.06 4.28 -14.30
N TRP A 40 -0.31 3.50 -15.07
CA TRP A 40 -0.78 2.95 -16.34
C TRP A 40 -1.97 2.01 -16.14
N LEU A 41 -1.92 1.10 -15.16
CA LEU A 41 -3.03 0.20 -14.84
C LEU A 41 -4.24 0.95 -14.28
N PHE A 42 -4.04 2.07 -13.60
CA PHE A 42 -5.15 2.93 -13.17
C PHE A 42 -5.85 3.61 -14.36
N LEU A 43 -5.08 4.09 -15.34
CA LEU A 43 -5.64 4.73 -16.54
C LEU A 43 -6.24 3.70 -17.51
N ASN A 44 -5.60 2.53 -17.64
CA ASN A 44 -5.97 1.43 -18.54
C ASN A 44 -6.17 0.13 -17.76
N PRO A 45 -7.31 -0.02 -17.04
CA PRO A 45 -7.55 -1.21 -16.23
C PRO A 45 -7.74 -2.45 -17.14
N LEU A 46 -6.90 -3.46 -16.95
CA LEU A 46 -6.96 -4.73 -17.70
C LEU A 46 -8.25 -5.51 -17.42
N LYS A 47 -8.81 -5.34 -16.21
CA LYS A 47 -10.00 -6.02 -15.73
C LYS A 47 -10.82 -5.06 -14.86
N PRO A 48 -12.16 -5.17 -14.83
CA PRO A 48 -12.99 -4.42 -13.89
C PRO A 48 -12.53 -4.64 -12.43
N LEU A 49 -12.60 -3.61 -11.58
CA LEU A 49 -12.16 -3.65 -10.17
C LEU A 49 -12.68 -4.87 -9.39
N LEU A 50 -13.96 -5.20 -9.56
CA LEU A 50 -14.62 -6.36 -8.93
C LEU A 50 -14.02 -7.72 -9.36
N SER A 51 -13.36 -7.77 -10.52
CA SER A 51 -12.69 -8.96 -11.04
C SER A 51 -11.18 -8.98 -10.80
N SER A 52 -10.57 -7.88 -10.35
CA SER A 52 -9.15 -7.79 -10.02
C SER A 52 -8.87 -7.86 -8.51
N CYS A 53 -9.89 -7.72 -7.67
CA CYS A 53 -9.69 -7.73 -6.23
C CYS A 53 -9.43 -9.11 -5.65
N LEU A 54 -8.74 -9.09 -4.51
CA LEU A 54 -8.38 -10.26 -3.74
C LEU A 54 -9.52 -10.63 -2.81
N SER A 55 -10.05 -11.85 -2.97
CA SER A 55 -11.16 -12.41 -2.19
C SER A 55 -10.90 -13.90 -1.99
N VAL A 56 -11.22 -14.42 -0.81
CA VAL A 56 -11.05 -15.84 -0.46
C VAL A 56 -11.86 -16.74 -1.38
N GLU A 57 -13.13 -16.38 -1.62
CA GLU A 57 -14.02 -17.12 -2.53
C GLU A 57 -13.40 -17.22 -3.94
N LYS A 58 -12.87 -16.11 -4.47
CA LYS A 58 -12.30 -16.07 -5.82
C LYS A 58 -10.94 -16.77 -5.95
N CYS A 59 -10.03 -16.57 -5.01
CA CYS A 59 -8.70 -17.18 -5.11
C CYS A 59 -8.73 -18.67 -4.77
N TYR A 60 -9.46 -19.06 -3.72
CA TYR A 60 -9.46 -20.45 -3.26
C TYR A 60 -10.39 -21.33 -4.09
N GLN A 61 -11.61 -20.88 -4.41
CA GLN A 61 -12.56 -21.70 -5.17
C GLN A 61 -12.38 -21.62 -6.68
N GLN A 62 -11.96 -20.46 -7.22
CA GLN A 62 -11.79 -20.26 -8.67
C GLN A 62 -10.33 -20.40 -9.14
N LYS A 63 -9.39 -20.69 -8.22
CA LYS A 63 -7.94 -20.88 -8.49
C LYS A 63 -7.28 -19.70 -9.23
N ASP A 64 -7.83 -18.49 -9.09
CA ASP A 64 -7.33 -17.29 -9.77
C ASP A 64 -6.21 -16.63 -8.96
N TRP A 65 -5.05 -17.29 -8.92
CA TRP A 65 -3.87 -16.85 -8.16
C TRP A 65 -3.21 -15.60 -8.74
N GLN A 66 -3.51 -15.26 -10.01
CA GLN A 66 -3.01 -14.03 -10.64
C GLN A 66 -3.46 -12.78 -9.89
N ARG A 67 -4.57 -12.86 -9.14
CA ARG A 67 -5.08 -11.78 -8.28
C ARG A 67 -4.12 -11.38 -7.17
N LEU A 68 -3.25 -12.28 -6.70
CA LEU A 68 -2.24 -11.95 -5.68
C LEU A 68 -1.25 -10.88 -6.17
N LEU A 69 -0.92 -10.89 -7.46
CA LEU A 69 -0.05 -9.88 -8.08
C LEU A 69 -0.84 -8.70 -8.63
N LEU A 70 -2.07 -8.94 -9.10
CA LEU A 70 -2.87 -7.92 -9.76
C LEU A 70 -3.58 -6.98 -8.78
N SER A 71 -3.97 -7.47 -7.60
CA SER A 71 -4.68 -6.70 -6.56
C SER A 71 -3.86 -5.52 -6.04
N PRO A 72 -2.56 -5.67 -5.69
CA PRO A 72 -1.73 -4.54 -5.26
C PRO A 72 -1.62 -3.42 -6.31
N LEU A 73 -1.77 -3.76 -7.59
CA LEU A 73 -1.62 -2.81 -8.71
C LEU A 73 -2.92 -2.08 -9.08
N HIS A 74 -4.08 -2.55 -8.59
CA HIS A 74 -5.37 -1.90 -8.86
C HIS A 74 -5.73 -0.93 -7.75
N HIS A 75 -6.25 0.24 -8.14
CA HIS A 75 -6.63 1.31 -7.23
C HIS A 75 -8.09 1.69 -7.47
N ALA A 76 -8.84 1.89 -6.39
CA ALA A 76 -10.28 2.16 -6.44
C ALA A 76 -10.59 3.58 -6.96
N ASP A 77 -9.77 4.57 -6.57
CA ASP A 77 -9.95 6.00 -6.87
C ASP A 77 -8.60 6.72 -7.01
N ASP A 78 -8.66 7.99 -7.43
CA ASP A 78 -7.48 8.82 -7.71
C ASP A 78 -6.73 9.26 -6.46
N TRP A 79 -7.41 9.49 -5.34
CA TRP A 79 -6.79 9.78 -4.05
C TRP A 79 -6.04 8.56 -3.50
N HIS A 80 -6.63 7.37 -3.62
CA HIS A 80 -6.00 6.11 -3.25
C HIS A 80 -4.71 5.88 -4.04
N LEU A 81 -4.74 6.10 -5.35
CA LEU A 81 -3.54 6.04 -6.19
C LEU A 81 -2.52 7.08 -5.73
N TYR A 82 -2.93 8.34 -5.54
CA TYR A 82 -2.05 9.43 -5.14
C TYR A 82 -1.29 9.09 -3.85
N PHE A 83 -1.99 8.71 -2.77
CA PHE A 83 -1.34 8.44 -1.50
C PHE A 83 -0.43 7.22 -1.53
N ASN A 84 -0.82 6.15 -2.23
CA ASN A 84 0.04 4.97 -2.38
C ASN A 84 1.31 5.30 -3.18
N MET A 85 1.16 6.00 -4.30
CA MET A 85 2.29 6.28 -5.19
C MET A 85 3.21 7.37 -4.63
N ALA A 86 2.67 8.38 -3.96
CA ALA A 86 3.48 9.35 -3.22
C ALA A 86 4.32 8.66 -2.14
N SER A 87 3.71 7.75 -1.37
CA SER A 87 4.42 6.95 -0.36
C SER A 87 5.47 6.03 -0.99
N MET A 88 5.14 5.39 -2.12
CA MET A 88 6.09 4.56 -2.87
C MET A 88 7.27 5.36 -3.40
N LEU A 89 7.05 6.58 -3.89
CA LEU A 89 8.10 7.45 -4.39
C LEU A 89 9.17 7.69 -3.32
N TRP A 90 8.78 8.16 -2.13
CA TRP A 90 9.72 8.43 -1.04
C TRP A 90 10.38 7.16 -0.48
N LYS A 91 9.59 6.12 -0.18
CA LYS A 91 10.12 4.86 0.37
C LYS A 91 11.01 4.13 -0.62
N GLY A 92 10.58 4.12 -1.89
CA GLY A 92 11.28 3.46 -3.00
C GLY A 92 12.62 4.12 -3.29
N ILE A 93 12.68 5.45 -3.38
CA ILE A 93 13.96 6.17 -3.55
C ILE A 93 14.95 5.77 -2.44
N HIS A 94 14.50 5.75 -1.19
CA HIS A 94 15.35 5.43 -0.05
C HIS A 94 15.81 3.97 -0.02
N LEU A 95 14.87 3.03 -0.15
CA LEU A 95 15.16 1.60 -0.04
C LEU A 95 15.89 1.07 -1.28
N GLU A 96 15.55 1.53 -2.48
CA GLU A 96 16.21 1.08 -3.70
C GLU A 96 17.66 1.53 -3.76
N ARG A 97 17.96 2.76 -3.32
CA ARG A 97 19.35 3.24 -3.23
C ARG A 97 20.19 2.44 -2.23
N ARG A 98 19.56 1.93 -1.16
CA ARG A 98 20.25 1.12 -0.14
C ARG A 98 20.43 -0.33 -0.53
N LEU A 99 19.38 -0.96 -1.05
CA LEU A 99 19.36 -2.39 -1.37
C LEU A 99 19.91 -2.67 -2.78
N GLY A 100 19.88 -1.67 -3.65
CA GLY A 100 20.10 -1.81 -5.09
C GLY A 100 18.83 -2.27 -5.81
N SER A 101 18.71 -1.89 -7.09
CA SER A 101 17.50 -2.13 -7.90
C SER A 101 17.09 -3.60 -7.99
N ARG A 102 18.04 -4.53 -8.17
CA ARG A 102 17.73 -5.97 -8.31
C ARG A 102 17.08 -6.54 -7.05
N TRP A 103 17.66 -6.26 -5.88
CA TRP A 103 17.12 -6.70 -4.60
C TRP A 103 15.81 -6.00 -4.27
N PHE A 104 15.70 -4.70 -4.57
CA PHE A 104 14.47 -3.96 -4.34
C PHE A 104 13.31 -4.52 -5.19
N ALA A 105 13.54 -4.85 -6.46
CA ALA A 105 12.54 -5.52 -7.29
C ALA A 105 12.09 -6.85 -6.69
N TYR A 106 13.03 -7.68 -6.22
CA TYR A 106 12.72 -8.93 -5.54
C TYR A 106 11.86 -8.71 -4.27
N VAL A 107 12.18 -7.69 -3.47
CA VAL A 107 11.42 -7.33 -2.28
C VAL A 107 9.99 -6.90 -2.65
N ILE A 108 9.81 -6.07 -3.67
CA ILE A 108 8.48 -5.62 -4.12
C ILE A 108 7.60 -6.79 -4.55
N VAL A 109 8.14 -7.71 -5.36
CA VAL A 109 7.40 -8.91 -5.79
C VAL A 109 7.07 -9.81 -4.61
N THR A 110 8.04 -10.08 -3.74
CA THR A 110 7.87 -10.94 -2.56
C THR A 110 6.83 -10.38 -1.60
N PHE A 111 6.89 -9.07 -1.30
CA PHE A 111 5.92 -8.43 -0.41
C PHE A 111 4.53 -8.35 -1.04
N SER A 112 4.42 -8.13 -2.35
CA SER A 112 3.13 -8.19 -3.06
C SER A 112 2.44 -9.53 -2.86
N LEU A 113 3.17 -10.64 -3.07
CA LEU A 113 2.65 -11.99 -2.85
C LEU A 113 2.34 -12.27 -1.37
N LEU A 114 3.30 -12.01 -0.48
CA LEU A 114 3.18 -12.35 0.93
C LEU A 114 2.03 -11.59 1.61
N THR A 115 1.89 -10.30 1.33
CA THR A 115 0.79 -9.49 1.88
C THR A 115 -0.57 -9.99 1.40
N GLY A 116 -0.67 -10.45 0.14
CA GLY A 116 -1.90 -11.07 -0.37
C GLY A 116 -2.21 -12.42 0.30
N VAL A 117 -1.20 -13.26 0.51
CA VAL A 117 -1.37 -14.55 1.22
C VAL A 117 -1.80 -14.32 2.67
N VAL A 118 -1.15 -13.38 3.37
CA VAL A 118 -1.52 -13.02 4.75
C VAL A 118 -2.95 -12.49 4.80
N TYR A 119 -3.34 -11.63 3.86
CA TYR A 119 -4.72 -11.13 3.77
C TYR A 119 -5.74 -12.26 3.60
N LEU A 120 -5.52 -13.18 2.65
CA LEU A 120 -6.41 -14.33 2.44
C LEU A 120 -6.52 -15.22 3.67
N PHE A 121 -5.39 -15.48 4.34
CA PHE A 121 -5.36 -16.27 5.57
C PHE A 121 -6.17 -15.61 6.68
N LEU A 122 -6.00 -14.29 6.88
CA LEU A 122 -6.73 -13.55 7.91
C LEU A 122 -8.23 -13.53 7.64
N GLU A 123 -8.68 -13.25 6.42
CA GLU A 123 -10.11 -13.26 6.05
C GLU A 123 -10.72 -14.66 6.20
N PHE A 124 -9.98 -15.71 5.83
CA PHE A 124 -10.42 -17.09 6.04
C PHE A 124 -10.55 -17.42 7.53
N ALA A 125 -9.52 -17.11 8.32
CA ALA A 125 -9.54 -17.36 9.76
C ALA A 125 -10.70 -16.60 10.44
N LEU A 126 -10.89 -15.32 10.13
CA LEU A 126 -11.99 -14.51 10.67
C LEU A 126 -13.35 -15.10 10.31
N ALA A 127 -13.54 -15.54 9.06
CA ALA A 127 -14.79 -16.17 8.63
C ALA A 127 -15.11 -17.43 9.44
N GLU A 128 -14.12 -18.27 9.71
CA GLU A 128 -14.29 -19.51 10.48
C GLU A 128 -14.48 -19.22 11.98
N PHE A 129 -13.69 -18.31 12.56
CA PHE A 129 -13.76 -17.99 14.00
C PHE A 129 -15.03 -17.25 14.39
N LEU A 130 -15.53 -16.34 13.53
CA LEU A 130 -16.75 -15.58 13.77
C LEU A 130 -18.00 -16.27 13.19
N ASN A 131 -17.82 -17.37 12.45
CA ASN A 131 -18.87 -18.09 11.74
C ASN A 131 -19.68 -17.19 10.78
N GLU A 132 -19.01 -16.18 10.20
CA GLU A 132 -19.60 -15.18 9.31
C GLU A 132 -19.03 -15.36 7.90
N PRO A 133 -19.74 -16.02 6.98
CA PRO A 133 -19.22 -16.37 5.65
C PRO A 133 -19.01 -15.15 4.75
N ASP A 134 -19.61 -13.99 5.08
CA ASP A 134 -19.48 -12.76 4.32
C ASP A 134 -18.03 -12.24 4.27
N PHE A 135 -17.20 -12.54 5.28
CA PHE A 135 -15.77 -12.23 5.26
C PHE A 135 -15.04 -12.86 4.05
N LYS A 136 -15.47 -14.03 3.58
CA LYS A 136 -14.86 -14.69 2.40
C LYS A 136 -15.11 -13.91 1.11
N ARG A 137 -16.11 -13.02 1.09
CA ARG A 137 -16.53 -12.19 -0.05
C ARG A 137 -15.89 -10.81 -0.03
N ASN A 138 -15.09 -10.51 0.99
CA ASN A 138 -14.33 -9.26 1.09
C ASN A 138 -13.33 -9.15 -0.04
N CYS A 139 -13.14 -7.92 -0.48
CA CYS A 139 -12.48 -7.57 -1.73
C CYS A 139 -11.43 -6.51 -1.42
N ALA A 140 -10.15 -6.88 -1.40
CA ALA A 140 -9.05 -5.95 -1.17
C ALA A 140 -8.30 -5.62 -2.46
N VAL A 141 -7.91 -4.34 -2.59
CA VAL A 141 -7.09 -3.78 -3.67
C VAL A 141 -6.15 -2.72 -3.14
N GLY A 142 -5.04 -2.51 -3.83
CA GLY A 142 -4.13 -1.38 -3.60
C GLY A 142 -2.77 -1.77 -3.03
N PHE A 143 -1.81 -0.87 -3.26
CA PHE A 143 -0.40 -1.11 -2.94
C PHE A 143 -0.05 -0.89 -1.46
N SER A 144 -1.03 -0.50 -0.63
CA SER A 144 -0.84 -0.13 0.77
C SER A 144 -0.24 -1.25 1.63
N GLY A 145 -0.65 -2.51 1.42
CA GLY A 145 -0.05 -3.66 2.12
C GLY A 145 1.45 -3.80 1.85
N VAL A 146 1.87 -3.58 0.60
CA VAL A 146 3.30 -3.59 0.21
C VAL A 146 4.04 -2.43 0.87
N LEU A 147 3.45 -1.23 0.88
CA LEU A 147 4.06 -0.05 1.51
C LEU A 147 4.23 -0.22 3.03
N PHE A 148 3.27 -0.87 3.68
CA PHE A 148 3.38 -1.23 5.09
C PHE A 148 4.52 -2.22 5.32
N ALA A 149 4.62 -3.27 4.50
CA ALA A 149 5.72 -4.24 4.58
C ALA A 149 7.10 -3.58 4.34
N LEU A 150 7.21 -2.65 3.39
CA LEU A 150 8.43 -1.86 3.17
C LEU A 150 8.79 -0.98 4.37
N LYS A 151 7.79 -0.44 5.08
CA LYS A 151 8.02 0.32 6.32
C LYS A 151 8.55 -0.59 7.44
N VAL A 152 7.95 -1.77 7.62
CA VAL A 152 8.44 -2.76 8.58
C VAL A 152 9.88 -3.16 8.26
N LEU A 153 10.19 -3.44 6.99
CA LEU A 153 11.54 -3.76 6.54
C LEU A 153 12.54 -2.64 6.88
N ASN A 154 12.19 -1.40 6.54
CA ASN A 154 13.06 -0.24 6.83
C ASN A 154 13.31 -0.07 8.34
N ASN A 155 12.27 -0.22 9.16
CA ASN A 155 12.39 -0.14 10.62
C ASN A 155 13.30 -1.24 11.18
N HIS A 156 13.19 -2.45 10.62
CA HIS A 156 14.03 -3.57 11.03
C HIS A 156 15.49 -3.40 10.61
N CYS A 157 15.74 -2.90 9.40
CA CYS A 157 17.09 -2.57 8.94
C CYS A 157 17.74 -1.44 9.75
N CYS A 158 16.93 -0.60 10.39
CA CYS A 158 17.39 0.60 11.09
C CYS A 158 16.69 0.82 12.44
N PRO A 159 16.99 -0.02 13.45
CA PRO A 159 16.29 0.00 14.73
C PRO A 159 16.68 1.19 15.63
N GLY A 160 17.74 1.93 15.29
CA GLY A 160 18.33 2.98 16.14
C GLY A 160 17.81 4.41 15.93
N GLY A 161 16.83 4.62 15.04
CA GLY A 161 16.23 5.93 14.79
C GLY A 161 14.97 6.20 15.63
N PHE A 162 14.54 7.47 15.63
CA PHE A 162 13.26 7.92 16.16
C PHE A 162 12.42 8.54 15.03
N VAL A 163 11.10 8.33 15.09
CA VAL A 163 10.10 8.92 14.18
C VAL A 163 9.11 9.71 15.00
N ASN A 164 8.77 10.91 14.55
CA ASN A 164 7.71 11.69 15.19
C ASN A 164 6.34 11.18 14.77
N VAL A 165 5.66 10.48 15.68
CA VAL A 165 4.28 10.04 15.51
C VAL A 165 3.37 11.02 16.24
N LEU A 166 2.54 11.77 15.49
CA LEU A 166 1.63 12.79 16.03
C LEU A 166 2.34 13.82 16.94
N GLY A 167 3.58 14.19 16.60
CA GLY A 167 4.40 15.12 17.41
C GLY A 167 5.22 14.47 18.52
N PHE A 168 5.07 13.16 18.77
CA PHE A 168 5.84 12.43 19.78
C PHE A 168 6.97 11.59 19.15
N PRO A 169 8.21 11.68 19.65
CA PRO A 169 9.29 10.83 19.17
C PRO A 169 9.09 9.39 19.63
N VAL A 170 8.94 8.47 18.68
CA VAL A 170 8.78 7.03 18.91
C VAL A 170 9.96 6.29 18.29
N SER A 171 10.54 5.32 19.02
CA SER A 171 11.60 4.47 18.47
C SER A 171 11.10 3.69 17.25
N ASN A 172 11.94 3.55 16.22
CA ASN A 172 11.62 2.82 14.98
C ASN A 172 11.08 1.40 15.24
N ARG A 173 11.50 0.75 16.33
CA ARG A 173 11.04 -0.58 16.73
C ARG A 173 9.53 -0.63 17.00
N PHE A 174 8.98 0.45 17.55
CA PHE A 174 7.58 0.55 17.94
C PHE A 174 6.76 1.42 16.98
N ALA A 175 7.41 2.13 16.04
CA ALA A 175 6.76 3.06 15.13
C ALA A 175 5.61 2.42 14.32
N CYS A 176 5.78 1.18 13.84
CA CYS A 176 4.71 0.45 13.13
C CYS A 176 3.53 0.09 14.04
N TRP A 177 3.79 -0.30 15.29
CA TRP A 177 2.73 -0.64 16.25
C TRP A 177 1.95 0.60 16.69
N VAL A 178 2.64 1.70 17.00
CA VAL A 178 2.00 2.96 17.38
C VAL A 178 1.20 3.54 16.21
N GLU A 179 1.69 3.41 14.97
CA GLU A 179 0.91 3.79 13.78
C GLU A 179 -0.35 2.95 13.63
N LEU A 180 -0.27 1.62 13.78
CA LEU A 180 -1.46 0.75 13.73
C LEU A 180 -2.50 1.13 14.80
N LEU A 181 -2.04 1.41 16.02
CA LEU A 181 -2.91 1.90 17.09
C LEU A 181 -3.49 3.28 16.77
N ALA A 182 -2.69 4.22 16.28
CA ALA A 182 -3.15 5.55 15.91
C ALA A 182 -4.18 5.50 14.78
N ILE A 183 -3.99 4.63 13.78
CA ILE A 183 -4.98 4.35 12.73
C ILE A 183 -6.29 3.88 13.33
N HIS A 184 -6.23 2.92 14.25
CA HIS A 184 -7.40 2.37 14.93
C HIS A 184 -8.17 3.44 15.73
N PHE A 185 -7.47 4.37 16.38
CA PHE A 185 -8.11 5.41 17.20
C PHE A 185 -8.57 6.65 16.43
N ILE A 186 -7.84 7.09 15.39
CA ILE A 186 -8.15 8.30 14.61
C ILE A 186 -9.28 8.03 13.61
N SER A 187 -9.39 6.81 13.12
CA SER A 187 -10.50 6.36 12.31
C SER A 187 -11.24 5.23 13.04
N PRO A 188 -12.08 5.54 14.05
CA PRO A 188 -12.99 4.57 14.65
C PRO A 188 -14.21 4.33 13.74
N GLY A 189 -13.96 4.23 12.44
CA GLY A 189 -14.87 3.66 11.46
C GLY A 189 -14.45 2.22 11.18
N PRO A 190 -15.22 1.46 10.39
CA PRO A 190 -14.96 0.06 10.07
C PRO A 190 -13.74 -0.17 9.14
N SER A 191 -12.72 0.68 9.24
CA SER A 191 -11.48 0.68 8.48
C SER A 191 -10.45 -0.33 9.00
N LEU A 192 -10.69 -0.93 10.17
CA LEU A 192 -10.05 -2.16 10.63
C LEU A 192 -11.02 -3.35 10.43
N MET A 193 -11.16 -3.81 9.19
CA MET A 193 -11.76 -5.10 8.83
C MET A 193 -13.21 -5.41 9.27
N LEU A 194 -14.02 -4.48 9.79
CA LEU A 194 -15.25 -4.88 10.50
C LEU A 194 -16.61 -4.50 9.91
N ILE A 195 -16.72 -3.75 8.81
CA ILE A 195 -17.98 -3.63 8.07
C ILE A 195 -17.67 -3.52 6.57
N SER A 196 -17.48 -4.67 5.94
CA SER A 196 -17.56 -4.81 4.50
C SER A 196 -19.03 -4.77 4.08
N HIS A 197 -19.48 -3.66 3.51
CA HIS A 197 -20.71 -3.70 2.74
C HIS A 197 -20.50 -4.60 1.51
N PRO A 198 -21.40 -5.55 1.23
CA PRO A 198 -21.29 -6.41 0.05
C PRO A 198 -21.21 -5.54 -1.21
N GLY A 199 -20.08 -5.64 -1.93
CA GLY A 199 -19.85 -4.95 -3.20
C GLY A 199 -19.00 -3.67 -3.15
N ARG A 200 -18.45 -3.27 -2.00
CA ARG A 200 -17.43 -2.21 -1.94
C ARG A 200 -16.05 -2.79 -1.58
N PRO A 201 -14.99 -2.50 -2.38
CA PRO A 201 -13.65 -2.93 -2.03
C PRO A 201 -13.23 -2.29 -0.69
N VAL A 202 -12.66 -3.10 0.20
CA VAL A 202 -12.08 -2.65 1.47
C VAL A 202 -10.87 -1.81 1.13
N GLN A 203 -10.95 -0.53 1.49
CA GLN A 203 -9.90 0.42 1.25
C GLN A 203 -9.10 0.59 2.54
N LEU A 204 -7.86 0.09 2.57
CA LEU A 204 -6.86 0.46 3.57
C LEU A 204 -6.40 1.91 3.30
N THR A 205 -7.32 2.85 3.35
CA THR A 205 -7.07 4.29 3.23
C THR A 205 -7.90 5.01 4.28
N ALA A 206 -7.46 4.94 5.52
CA ALA A 206 -8.05 5.80 6.54
C ALA A 206 -7.02 6.61 7.32
N VAL A 207 -5.71 6.34 7.16
CA VAL A 207 -4.70 7.28 7.62
C VAL A 207 -3.82 7.68 6.46
N PRO A 208 -3.65 8.98 6.22
CA PRO A 208 -2.62 9.44 5.32
C PRO A 208 -1.28 8.89 5.79
N HIS A 209 -0.72 7.86 5.14
CA HIS A 209 0.60 7.33 5.47
C HIS A 209 1.74 8.37 5.32
N TRP A 210 1.43 9.60 4.88
CA TRP A 210 2.30 10.77 4.92
C TRP A 210 2.38 11.46 6.28
N SER A 211 1.42 11.27 7.20
CA SER A 211 1.42 11.95 8.49
C SER A 211 2.46 11.41 9.47
N LEU A 212 3.14 10.31 9.13
CA LEU A 212 4.21 9.73 9.95
C LEU A 212 5.52 9.67 9.15
N PRO A 213 6.58 10.39 9.59
CA PRO A 213 7.86 10.43 8.92
C PRO A 213 8.36 9.01 8.63
N PHE A 214 8.89 8.80 7.42
CA PHE A 214 9.63 7.58 7.16
C PHE A 214 10.93 7.66 7.98
N PRO A 215 11.21 6.69 8.87
CA PRO A 215 12.44 6.73 9.64
C PRO A 215 13.64 6.70 8.72
N MET A 216 14.41 7.79 8.72
CA MET A 216 15.74 7.77 8.16
C MET A 216 16.68 7.16 9.18
N CYS A 217 17.51 6.22 8.73
CA CYS A 217 18.49 5.62 9.61
C CYS A 217 19.56 6.67 9.96
N PRO A 218 19.99 6.74 11.23
CA PRO A 218 21.09 7.62 11.61
C PRO A 218 22.32 7.28 10.77
N GLY A 219 22.88 8.27 10.07
CA GLY A 219 24.06 8.14 9.21
C GLY A 219 23.83 8.22 7.69
N THR A 220 22.58 8.28 7.19
CA THR A 220 22.30 8.60 5.77
C THR A 220 21.81 10.02 5.57
N ALA A 221 22.36 10.98 6.32
CA ALA A 221 22.32 12.36 5.86
C ALA A 221 22.99 12.37 4.49
N LEU A 222 22.23 12.70 3.45
CA LEU A 222 22.79 13.11 2.17
C LEU A 222 23.81 14.19 2.48
N GLY A 223 25.10 13.87 2.36
CA GLY A 223 26.15 14.86 2.42
C GLY A 223 26.04 15.77 1.20
N GLY A 224 26.11 17.08 1.44
CA GLY A 224 26.48 18.11 0.46
C GLY A 224 25.43 18.43 -0.58
#